data_AF-A0A5E4BVS9-F1
#
_entry.id   AF-A0A5E4BVS9-F1
#
_cell.length_a   1.000
_cell.length_b   1.000
_cell.length_c   1.000
_cell.angle_alpha   90.00
_cell.angle_beta   90.00
_cell.angle_gamma   90.00
#
_symmetry.space_group_name_H-M   'P 1'
#
loop_
_entity.id
_entity.type
_entity.pdbx_description
1 polymer ?
#
loop_
_entity_poly.entity_id
_entity_poly.type
_entity_poly.pdbx_seq_one_letter_code
_entity_poly.pdbx_strand_id
1 'polypeptide(L)'
;MEMPLPPDDQELRNVIDKLAQFVARNGPEFEKMTMEKQKDNPKFSFLFGGEFYSYYKCKLALEQQQLICKQQAPELEPTAALPPLPQPPLAPAAPIPPAQGAPSMDELIQQSQWNLQQQEQHLLALRQEQVTAAVAHAVEQQMQKLLEETQLDMNEFDNLLQPIIDTCTKDAISAGKNWMFSNAKSPPHCELMAGHLRNRITADGAHFELRLHLIYLINDVLHHCSGVLAGRPWAPLPPWPPPPGSAVLSSPC
;
A
#
# COMPACT_ATOMS: atom_id res chain seq x y z
N MET A 1 -11.68 26.92 -11.32
CA MET A 1 -12.33 26.82 -10.00
C MET A 1 -12.03 28.12 -9.29
N GLU A 2 -13.04 28.96 -9.10
CA GLU A 2 -12.93 30.31 -8.52
C GLU A 2 -12.28 30.26 -7.14
N MET A 3 -11.29 31.12 -6.94
CA MET A 3 -10.57 31.31 -5.69
C MET A 3 -11.52 32.03 -4.72
N PRO A 4 -12.01 31.38 -3.64
CA PRO A 4 -12.91 32.04 -2.71
C PRO A 4 -12.16 33.17 -1.99
N LEU A 5 -12.76 34.37 -2.03
CA LEU A 5 -12.20 35.60 -1.48
C LEU A 5 -11.86 35.43 0.01
N PRO A 6 -10.66 35.84 0.45
CA PRO A 6 -10.34 35.85 1.87
C PRO A 6 -11.32 36.81 2.60
N PRO A 7 -11.77 36.46 3.82
CA PRO A 7 -12.53 37.40 4.64
C PRO A 7 -11.76 38.71 4.79
N ASP A 8 -12.46 39.84 4.62
CA ASP A 8 -11.93 41.21 4.80
C ASP A 8 -11.44 41.41 6.25
N ASP A 9 -12.05 40.68 7.19
CA ASP A 9 -11.68 40.63 8.60
C ASP A 9 -10.40 39.80 8.85
N GLN A 10 -9.28 40.50 9.06
CA GLN A 10 -7.99 39.93 9.44
C GLN A 10 -8.09 39.04 10.70
N GLU A 11 -8.94 39.40 11.67
CA GLU A 11 -9.17 38.60 12.88
C GLU A 11 -9.81 37.24 12.55
N LEU A 12 -10.83 37.22 11.69
CA LEU A 12 -11.53 36.01 11.28
C LEU A 12 -10.59 35.08 10.49
N ARG A 13 -9.77 35.65 9.59
CA ARG A 13 -8.74 34.91 8.86
C ARG A 13 -7.74 34.24 9.80
N ASN A 14 -7.28 34.94 10.84
CA ASN A 14 -6.35 34.40 11.83
C ASN A 14 -6.99 33.29 12.68
N VAL A 15 -8.27 33.41 13.03
CA VAL A 15 -9.01 32.36 13.75
C VAL A 15 -9.15 31.11 12.88
N ILE A 16 -9.51 31.29 11.60
CA ILE A 16 -9.64 30.20 10.63
C ILE A 16 -8.30 29.47 10.43
N ASP A 17 -7.20 30.21 10.25
CA ASP A 17 -5.86 29.63 10.04
C ASP A 17 -5.41 28.84 11.28
N LYS A 18 -5.54 29.43 12.47
CA LYS A 18 -5.22 28.74 13.73
C LYS A 18 -6.05 27.48 13.92
N LEU A 19 -7.34 27.53 13.60
CA LEU A 19 -8.21 26.36 13.73
C LEU A 19 -7.84 25.27 12.71
N ALA A 20 -7.63 25.64 11.44
CA ALA A 20 -7.22 24.72 10.39
C ALA A 20 -5.90 24.02 10.74
N GLN A 21 -4.90 24.76 11.23
CA GLN A 21 -3.65 24.19 11.67
C GLN A 21 -3.80 23.27 12.89
N PHE A 22 -4.68 23.63 13.83
CA PHE A 22 -4.94 22.82 15.03
C PHE A 22 -5.65 21.50 14.67
N VAL A 23 -6.65 21.56 13.79
CA VAL A 23 -7.39 20.39 13.30
C VAL A 23 -6.51 19.51 12.42
N ALA A 24 -5.67 20.09 11.55
CA ALA A 24 -4.72 19.32 10.75
C ALA A 24 -3.74 18.51 11.62
N ARG A 25 -3.35 19.04 12.78
CA ARG A 25 -2.41 18.40 13.72
C ARG A 25 -3.06 17.38 14.66
N ASN A 26 -4.26 17.67 15.16
CA ASN A 26 -4.93 16.85 16.18
C ASN A 26 -6.01 15.93 15.60
N GLY A 27 -6.33 16.08 14.32
CA GLY A 27 -7.34 15.31 13.61
C GLY A 27 -8.74 15.95 13.59
N PRO A 28 -9.64 15.42 12.75
CA PRO A 28 -10.99 15.96 12.53
C PRO A 28 -11.91 15.84 13.76
N GLU A 29 -11.56 15.03 14.76
CA GLU A 29 -12.29 14.96 16.03
C GLU A 29 -12.25 16.30 16.78
N PHE A 30 -11.16 17.05 16.64
CA PHE A 30 -11.02 18.35 17.28
C PHE A 30 -11.90 19.43 16.63
N GLU A 31 -12.15 19.33 15.32
CA GLU A 31 -13.10 20.18 14.61
C GLU A 31 -14.50 20.01 15.22
N LYS A 32 -14.94 18.75 15.38
CA LYS A 32 -16.25 18.43 15.94
C LYS A 32 -16.39 18.90 17.40
N MET A 33 -15.34 18.76 18.20
CA MET A 33 -15.31 19.26 19.58
C MET A 33 -15.39 20.80 19.63
N THR A 34 -14.64 21.49 18.76
CA THR A 34 -14.67 22.96 18.69
C THR A 34 -16.03 23.47 18.24
N MET A 35 -16.68 22.77 17.29
CA MET A 35 -18.06 23.05 16.90
C MET A 35 -19.02 22.88 18.08
N GLU A 36 -18.92 21.84 18.89
CA GLU A 36 -19.86 21.69 20.01
C GLU A 36 -19.64 22.73 21.13
N LYS A 37 -18.38 23.09 21.41
CA LYS A 37 -18.01 24.00 22.50
C LYS A 37 -18.15 25.49 22.15
N GLN A 38 -18.01 25.85 20.89
CA GLN A 38 -18.00 27.26 20.44
C GLN A 38 -19.20 27.61 19.54
N LYS A 39 -20.28 26.81 19.57
CA LYS A 39 -21.50 27.07 18.78
C LYS A 39 -22.17 28.42 19.05
N ASP A 40 -22.03 28.94 20.26
CA ASP A 40 -22.61 30.22 20.68
C ASP A 40 -21.66 31.41 20.43
N ASN A 41 -20.47 31.16 19.85
CA ASN A 41 -19.48 32.20 19.59
C ASN A 41 -19.52 32.67 18.14
N PRO A 42 -19.82 33.96 17.85
CA PRO A 42 -19.91 34.48 16.49
C PRO A 42 -18.59 34.36 15.72
N LYS A 43 -17.43 34.25 16.40
CA LYS A 43 -16.13 34.05 15.76
C LYS A 43 -15.93 32.65 15.15
N PHE A 44 -16.74 31.67 15.54
CA PHE A 44 -16.72 30.30 14.99
C PHE A 44 -17.96 29.97 14.15
N SER A 45 -18.79 30.97 13.86
CA SER A 45 -20.00 30.83 13.04
C SER A 45 -19.71 30.20 11.67
N PHE A 46 -18.53 30.47 11.10
CA PHE A 46 -18.07 29.89 9.82
C PHE A 46 -18.01 28.35 9.82
N LEU A 47 -17.92 27.69 10.98
CA LEU A 47 -17.93 26.22 11.07
C LEU A 47 -19.31 25.61 10.86
N PHE A 48 -20.38 26.35 11.13
CA PHE A 48 -21.77 25.86 11.06
C PHE A 48 -22.45 26.16 9.71
N GLY A 49 -21.68 26.67 8.76
CA GLY A 49 -22.17 27.10 7.45
C GLY A 49 -21.97 28.60 7.24
N GLY A 50 -21.67 28.97 6.00
CA GLY A 50 -21.41 30.36 5.60
C GLY A 50 -20.35 30.47 4.51
N GLU A 51 -20.14 31.69 4.01
CA GLU A 51 -19.23 31.97 2.89
C GLU A 51 -17.75 31.66 3.20
N PHE A 52 -17.38 31.64 4.48
CA PHE A 52 -16.01 31.38 4.93
C PHE A 52 -15.70 29.91 5.26
N TYR A 53 -16.70 29.03 5.20
CA TYR A 53 -16.51 27.59 5.42
C TYR A 53 -15.66 26.95 4.29
N SER A 54 -15.82 27.44 3.06
CA SER A 54 -15.05 27.02 1.89
C SER A 54 -13.55 27.37 2.04
N TYR A 55 -13.26 28.58 2.52
CA TYR A 55 -11.90 29.04 2.81
C TYR A 55 -11.25 28.23 3.93
N TYR A 56 -11.99 27.94 5.01
CA TYR A 56 -11.52 27.05 6.09
C TYR A 56 -11.19 25.63 5.58
N LYS A 57 -12.05 25.01 4.76
CA LYS A 57 -11.79 23.70 4.17
C LYS A 57 -10.55 23.67 3.28
N CYS A 58 -10.38 24.69 2.45
CA CYS A 58 -9.19 24.82 1.59
C CYS A 58 -7.91 24.93 2.43
N LYS A 59 -7.94 25.75 3.48
CA LYS A 59 -6.81 25.96 4.39
C LYS A 59 -6.46 24.70 5.20
N LEU A 60 -7.47 24.00 5.71
CA LEU A 60 -7.31 22.73 6.41
C LEU A 60 -6.68 21.66 5.52
N ALA A 61 -7.14 21.54 4.27
CA ALA A 61 -6.56 20.61 3.30
C ALA A 61 -5.09 20.92 3.01
N LEU A 62 -4.73 22.21 2.86
CA LEU A 62 -3.36 22.65 2.64
C LEU A 62 -2.44 22.32 3.83
N GLU A 63 -2.90 22.58 5.06
CA GLU A 63 -2.15 22.28 6.28
C GLU A 63 -2.00 20.77 6.51
N GLN A 64 -3.03 19.97 6.24
CA GLN A 64 -2.97 18.51 6.34
C GLN A 64 -2.02 17.91 5.29
N GLN A 65 -2.05 18.41 4.05
CA GLN A 65 -1.11 18.04 3.00
C GLN A 65 0.34 18.38 3.38
N GLN A 66 0.59 19.56 3.95
CA GLN A 66 1.92 19.96 4.40
C GLN A 66 2.48 19.06 5.51
N LEU A 67 1.65 18.60 6.44
CA LEU A 67 2.07 17.67 7.50
C LEU A 67 2.41 16.28 6.97
N ILE A 68 1.71 15.84 5.92
CA ILE A 68 1.98 14.57 5.23
C ILE A 68 3.32 14.66 4.47
N CYS A 69 3.57 15.74 3.73
CA CYS A 69 4.86 15.96 3.07
C CYS A 69 6.03 16.10 4.06
N LYS A 70 5.82 16.71 5.23
CA LYS A 70 6.87 16.89 6.25
C LYS A 70 7.28 15.61 6.98
N GLN A 71 6.42 14.61 7.08
CA GLN A 71 6.75 13.34 7.75
C GLN A 71 7.45 12.33 6.83
N GLN A 72 7.61 12.65 5.53
CA GLN A 72 8.20 11.78 4.52
C GLN A 72 9.47 12.37 3.90
N ALA A 73 10.33 13.00 4.72
CA ALA A 73 11.62 13.52 4.27
C ALA A 73 12.78 13.05 5.18
N PRO A 74 13.60 12.07 4.74
CA PRO A 74 15.03 12.17 4.86
C PRO A 74 15.54 13.15 3.79
N GLU A 75 16.05 14.28 4.26
CA GLU A 75 17.11 15.12 3.70
C GLU A 75 17.42 15.00 2.19
N LEU A 76 16.96 15.96 1.39
CA LEU A 76 17.70 16.42 0.20
C LEU A 76 17.58 17.96 0.06
N GLU A 77 18.76 18.57 -0.06
CA GLU A 77 19.07 19.99 -0.27
C GLU A 77 18.36 20.65 -1.47
N PRO A 78 18.25 21.99 -1.48
CA PRO A 78 17.49 22.76 -2.46
C PRO A 78 18.27 22.93 -3.76
N THR A 79 17.84 22.27 -4.83
CA THR A 79 18.14 22.77 -6.17
C THR A 79 16.92 22.65 -7.06
N ALA A 80 16.58 23.81 -7.65
CA ALA A 80 15.92 24.02 -8.92
C ALA A 80 14.77 23.09 -9.33
N ALA A 81 13.59 23.71 -9.44
CA ALA A 81 12.49 23.34 -10.34
C ALA A 81 11.93 21.92 -10.16
N LEU A 82 10.70 21.87 -9.63
CA LEU A 82 9.79 20.74 -9.78
C LEU A 82 9.93 20.14 -11.20
N PRO A 83 10.24 18.83 -11.34
CA PRO A 83 10.12 18.17 -12.62
C PRO A 83 8.66 18.34 -13.06
N PRO A 84 8.39 18.80 -14.29
CA PRO A 84 7.06 18.71 -14.84
C PRO A 84 6.66 17.24 -14.75
N LEU A 85 5.47 16.96 -14.21
CA LEU A 85 4.78 15.70 -14.47
C LEU A 85 4.95 15.39 -15.97
N PRO A 86 5.20 14.13 -16.38
CA PRO A 86 5.20 13.76 -17.78
C PRO A 86 3.82 14.07 -18.34
N GLN A 87 3.67 15.27 -18.89
CA GLN A 87 2.52 15.61 -19.68
C GLN A 87 2.59 14.65 -20.88
N PRO A 88 1.52 13.89 -21.17
CA PRO A 88 1.41 13.24 -22.46
C PRO A 88 1.73 14.29 -23.53
N PRO A 89 2.39 13.94 -24.64
CA PRO A 89 2.75 14.93 -25.65
C PRO A 89 1.49 15.73 -25.99
N LEU A 90 1.47 17.01 -25.60
CA LEU A 90 0.56 17.96 -26.21
C LEU A 90 0.93 17.87 -27.68
N ALA A 91 0.05 17.23 -28.46
CA ALA A 91 0.18 17.22 -29.90
C ALA A 91 0.47 18.67 -30.30
N PRO A 92 1.52 18.91 -31.12
CA PRO A 92 1.85 20.27 -31.52
C PRO A 92 0.57 20.87 -32.10
N ALA A 93 0.14 22.00 -31.54
CA ALA A 93 -1.00 22.74 -32.05
C ALA A 93 -0.70 23.04 -33.52
N ALA A 94 -1.28 22.24 -34.41
CA ALA A 94 -1.17 22.45 -35.83
C ALA A 94 -1.76 23.84 -36.13
N PRO A 95 -1.17 24.61 -37.05
CA PRO A 95 -1.76 25.86 -37.51
C PRO A 95 -3.19 25.57 -37.98
N ILE A 96 -4.16 26.24 -37.37
CA ILE A 96 -5.59 26.09 -37.66
C ILE A 96 -5.79 26.47 -39.14
N PRO A 97 -6.23 25.55 -40.02
CA PRO A 97 -6.67 25.92 -41.37
C PRO A 97 -7.98 26.70 -41.27
N PRO A 98 -8.27 27.63 -42.19
CA PRO A 98 -9.48 28.42 -42.14
C PRO A 98 -10.72 27.52 -42.36
N ALA A 99 -11.58 27.47 -41.34
CA ALA A 99 -13.00 27.14 -41.37
C ALA A 99 -13.45 26.00 -42.30
N GLN A 100 -13.34 24.74 -41.86
CA GLN A 100 -14.22 23.66 -42.32
C GLN A 100 -14.55 22.71 -41.15
N GLY A 101 -15.82 22.70 -40.74
CA GLY A 101 -16.42 21.74 -39.79
C GLY A 101 -15.94 21.86 -38.35
N ALA A 102 -16.73 22.48 -37.47
CA ALA A 102 -16.57 22.23 -36.04
C ALA A 102 -16.72 20.71 -35.81
N PRO A 103 -15.79 20.05 -35.09
CA PRO A 103 -15.97 18.65 -34.73
C PRO A 103 -17.34 18.50 -34.07
N SER A 104 -18.07 17.46 -34.44
CA SER A 104 -19.43 17.30 -33.92
C SER A 104 -19.35 17.23 -32.39
N MET A 105 -20.36 17.74 -31.68
CA MET A 105 -20.32 17.76 -30.21
C MET A 105 -20.14 16.33 -29.64
N ASP A 106 -20.57 15.31 -30.39
CA ASP A 106 -20.36 13.90 -30.09
C ASP A 106 -18.88 13.48 -30.13
N GLU A 107 -18.10 13.95 -31.11
CA GLU A 107 -16.66 13.67 -31.23
C GLU A 107 -15.86 14.29 -30.08
N LEU A 108 -16.20 15.53 -29.68
CA LEU A 108 -15.59 16.20 -28.54
C LEU A 108 -15.90 15.46 -27.23
N ILE A 109 -17.14 14.99 -27.06
CA ILE A 109 -17.54 14.19 -25.90
C ILE A 109 -16.77 12.87 -25.88
N GLN A 110 -16.68 12.18 -27.03
CA GLN A 110 -15.97 10.91 -27.13
C GLN A 110 -14.47 11.06 -26.84
N GLN A 111 -13.85 12.13 -27.34
CA GLN A 111 -12.45 12.45 -27.07
C GLN A 111 -12.21 12.75 -25.58
N SER A 112 -13.11 13.52 -24.95
CA SER A 112 -13.06 13.81 -23.51
C SER A 112 -13.18 12.53 -22.67
N GLN A 113 -14.12 11.65 -23.00
CA GLN A 113 -14.30 10.37 -22.33
C GLN A 113 -13.08 9.47 -22.46
N TRP A 114 -12.49 9.41 -23.66
CA TRP A 114 -11.26 8.65 -23.89
C TRP A 114 -10.11 9.16 -23.04
N ASN A 115 -9.91 10.48 -23.00
CA ASN A 115 -8.87 11.10 -22.17
C ASN A 115 -9.08 10.83 -20.66
N LEU A 116 -10.32 10.94 -20.16
CA LEU A 116 -10.65 10.62 -18.77
C LEU A 116 -10.36 9.15 -18.44
N GLN A 117 -10.77 8.24 -19.32
CA GLN A 117 -10.54 6.81 -19.15
C GLN A 117 -9.06 6.46 -19.12
N GLN A 118 -8.24 7.12 -19.94
CA GLN A 118 -6.78 6.95 -19.91
C GLN A 118 -6.19 7.45 -18.59
N GLN A 119 -6.65 8.59 -18.07
CA GLN A 119 -6.22 9.09 -16.77
C GLN A 119 -6.57 8.13 -15.63
N GLU A 120 -7.79 7.58 -15.64
CA GLU A 120 -8.23 6.57 -14.65
C GLU A 120 -7.39 5.30 -14.72
N GLN A 121 -7.14 4.76 -15.93
CA GLN A 121 -6.28 3.60 -16.10
C GLN A 121 -4.86 3.84 -15.60
N HIS A 122 -4.29 5.00 -15.92
CA HIS A 122 -2.94 5.35 -15.46
C HIS A 122 -2.87 5.44 -13.93
N LEU A 123 -3.84 6.08 -13.29
CA LEU A 123 -3.90 6.19 -11.83
C LEU A 123 -4.05 4.82 -11.17
N LEU A 124 -4.87 3.94 -11.73
CA LEU A 124 -5.04 2.56 -11.25
C LEU A 124 -3.75 1.75 -11.40
N ALA A 125 -3.06 1.87 -12.53
CA ALA A 125 -1.78 1.20 -12.75
C ALA A 125 -0.73 1.67 -11.74
N LEU A 126 -0.61 2.98 -11.51
CA LEU A 126 0.31 3.54 -10.52
C LEU A 126 -0.02 3.07 -9.10
N ARG A 127 -1.31 3.03 -8.75
CA ARG A 127 -1.75 2.50 -7.44
C ARG A 127 -1.39 1.02 -7.30
N GLN A 128 -1.61 0.22 -8.33
CA GLN A 128 -1.28 -1.20 -8.32
C GLN A 128 0.23 -1.40 -8.13
N GLU A 129 1.05 -0.63 -8.84
CA GLU A 129 2.50 -0.67 -8.69
C GLU A 129 2.95 -0.27 -7.28
N GLN A 130 2.41 0.82 -6.72
CA GLN A 130 2.71 1.22 -5.34
C GLN A 130 2.34 0.14 -4.32
N VAL A 131 1.17 -0.48 -4.47
CA VAL A 131 0.75 -1.57 -3.57
C VAL A 131 1.70 -2.76 -3.70
N THR A 132 2.02 -3.18 -4.92
CA THR A 132 2.94 -4.30 -5.16
C THR A 132 4.32 -4.02 -4.57
N ALA A 133 4.87 -2.81 -4.78
CA ALA A 133 6.15 -2.39 -4.24
C ALA A 133 6.14 -2.36 -2.69
N ALA A 134 5.07 -1.83 -2.09
CA ALA A 134 4.91 -1.78 -0.64
C ALA A 134 4.83 -3.19 -0.02
N VAL A 135 4.12 -4.12 -0.68
CA VAL A 135 4.04 -5.53 -0.25
C VAL A 135 5.41 -6.20 -0.37
N ALA A 136 6.11 -6.04 -1.50
CA ALA A 136 7.44 -6.60 -1.71
C ALA A 136 8.42 -6.12 -0.64
N HIS A 137 8.44 -4.81 -0.37
CA HIS A 137 9.26 -4.21 0.67
C HIS A 137 8.90 -4.75 2.06
N ALA A 138 7.60 -4.88 2.40
CA ALA A 138 7.18 -5.43 3.67
C ALA A 138 7.64 -6.89 3.87
N VAL A 139 7.58 -7.71 2.83
CA VAL A 139 8.07 -9.10 2.86
C VAL A 139 9.58 -9.14 3.05
N GLU A 140 10.33 -8.30 2.34
CA GLU A 140 11.79 -8.22 2.49
C GLU A 140 12.21 -7.77 3.90
N GLN A 141 11.53 -6.76 4.46
CA GLN A 141 11.75 -6.30 5.83
C GLN A 141 11.44 -7.39 6.87
N GLN A 142 10.35 -8.13 6.69
CA GLN A 142 10.04 -9.28 7.54
C GLN A 142 11.14 -10.34 7.48
N MET A 143 11.68 -10.62 6.31
CA MET A 143 12.76 -11.60 6.14
C MET A 143 14.08 -11.14 6.77
N GLN A 144 14.44 -9.86 6.63
CA GLN A 144 15.62 -9.28 7.28
C GLN A 144 15.51 -9.34 8.80
N LYS A 145 14.32 -9.03 9.35
CA LYS A 145 14.06 -9.16 10.79
C LYS A 145 14.22 -10.60 11.28
N LEU A 146 13.67 -11.57 10.55
CA LEU A 146 13.81 -12.99 10.89
C LEU A 146 15.27 -13.45 10.82
N LEU A 147 16.05 -12.94 9.86
CA LEU A 147 17.47 -13.26 9.74
C LEU A 147 18.27 -12.76 10.95
N GLU A 148 18.01 -11.52 11.39
CA GLU A 148 18.66 -10.93 12.57
C GLU A 148 18.28 -11.68 13.87
N GLU A 149 17.01 -12.07 14.01
CA GLU A 149 16.50 -12.78 15.19
C GLU A 149 17.03 -14.22 15.27
N THR A 150 17.10 -14.92 14.14
CA THR A 150 17.48 -16.35 14.11
C THR A 150 18.98 -16.57 14.02
N GLN A 151 19.75 -15.58 13.55
CA GLN A 151 21.21 -15.69 13.33
C GLN A 151 21.58 -16.92 12.47
N LEU A 152 20.67 -17.32 11.57
CA LEU A 152 20.82 -18.52 10.75
C LEU A 152 21.57 -18.17 9.47
N ASP A 153 22.62 -18.91 9.14
CA ASP A 153 23.39 -18.66 7.93
C ASP A 153 22.64 -19.16 6.69
N MET A 154 22.13 -18.22 5.89
CA MET A 154 21.45 -18.52 4.62
C MET A 154 22.37 -19.13 3.58
N ASN A 155 23.68 -18.86 3.64
CA ASN A 155 24.62 -19.44 2.69
C ASN A 155 24.77 -20.95 2.92
N GLU A 156 24.78 -21.40 4.18
CA GLU A 156 24.79 -22.83 4.51
C GLU A 156 23.54 -23.52 3.96
N PHE A 157 22.38 -22.88 4.07
CA PHE A 157 21.14 -23.41 3.51
C PHE A 157 21.18 -23.45 1.97
N ASP A 158 21.64 -22.39 1.31
CA ASP A 158 21.77 -22.36 -0.15
C ASP A 158 22.74 -23.45 -0.66
N ASN A 159 23.84 -23.69 0.04
CA ASN A 159 24.78 -24.77 -0.27
C ASN A 159 24.14 -26.16 -0.17
N LEU A 160 23.18 -26.35 0.75
CA LEU A 160 22.40 -27.58 0.86
C LEU A 160 21.30 -27.70 -0.20
N LEU A 161 20.72 -26.57 -0.62
CA LEU A 161 19.71 -26.56 -1.67
C LEU A 161 20.31 -26.83 -3.06
N GLN A 162 21.55 -26.44 -3.31
CA GLN A 162 22.21 -26.63 -4.60
C GLN A 162 22.17 -28.08 -5.13
N PRO A 163 22.64 -29.11 -4.38
CA PRO A 163 22.57 -30.49 -4.84
C PRO A 163 21.13 -31.01 -5.02
N ILE A 164 20.17 -30.48 -4.25
CA ILE A 164 18.75 -30.80 -4.40
C ILE A 164 18.23 -30.25 -5.73
N ILE A 165 18.57 -29.00 -6.04
CA ILE A 165 18.20 -28.33 -7.28
C ILE A 165 18.81 -29.04 -8.48
N ASP A 166 20.08 -29.43 -8.40
CA ASP A 166 20.80 -30.04 -9.53
C ASP A 166 20.43 -31.52 -9.78
N THR A 167 20.18 -32.30 -8.71
CA THR A 167 20.10 -33.76 -8.82
C THR A 167 18.86 -34.40 -8.21
N CYS A 168 18.16 -33.69 -7.32
CA CYS A 168 16.97 -34.16 -6.61
C CYS A 168 17.07 -35.60 -6.07
N THR A 169 18.25 -36.00 -5.58
CA THR A 169 18.45 -37.35 -5.06
C THR A 169 17.80 -37.51 -3.69
N LYS A 170 17.38 -38.73 -3.37
CA LYS A 170 16.83 -39.06 -2.04
C LYS A 170 17.79 -38.68 -0.91
N ASP A 171 19.09 -38.83 -1.12
CA ASP A 171 20.13 -38.47 -0.15
C ASP A 171 20.19 -36.96 0.06
N ALA A 172 20.23 -36.17 -1.01
CA ALA A 172 20.20 -34.70 -0.94
C ALA A 172 18.92 -34.18 -0.25
N ILE A 173 17.76 -34.74 -0.59
CA ILE A 173 16.48 -34.40 0.06
C ILE A 173 16.51 -34.76 1.55
N SER A 174 17.05 -35.94 1.89
CA SER A 174 17.16 -36.38 3.29
C SER A 174 18.13 -35.50 4.08
N ALA A 175 19.25 -35.11 3.49
CA ALA A 175 20.23 -34.20 4.08
C ALA A 175 19.62 -32.82 4.33
N GLY A 176 18.94 -32.24 3.33
CA GLY A 176 18.24 -30.96 3.46
C GLY A 176 17.18 -30.98 4.56
N LYS A 177 16.35 -32.03 4.61
CA LYS A 177 15.37 -32.22 5.68
C LYS A 177 16.03 -32.28 7.06
N ASN A 178 17.04 -33.14 7.23
CA ASN A 178 17.70 -33.35 8.53
C ASN A 178 18.34 -32.06 9.03
N TRP A 179 18.90 -31.28 8.11
CA TRP A 179 19.43 -29.95 8.41
C TRP A 179 18.34 -28.99 8.86
N MET A 180 17.21 -28.92 8.15
CA MET A 180 16.08 -28.08 8.53
C MET A 180 15.57 -28.42 9.94
N PHE A 181 15.46 -29.71 10.28
CA PHE A 181 15.05 -30.10 11.64
C PHE A 181 16.09 -29.81 12.72
N SER A 182 17.38 -29.89 12.38
CA SER A 182 18.47 -29.58 13.30
C SER A 182 18.57 -28.08 13.59
N ASN A 183 18.15 -27.24 12.62
CA ASN A 183 18.18 -25.78 12.73
C ASN A 183 16.82 -25.14 13.08
N ALA A 184 15.73 -25.91 13.07
CA ALA A 184 14.38 -25.50 13.50
C ALA A 184 14.26 -25.34 15.03
N LYS A 185 15.07 -24.46 15.64
CA LYS A 185 15.12 -24.26 17.10
C LYS A 185 13.93 -23.48 17.65
N SER A 186 13.30 -22.63 16.81
CA SER A 186 12.12 -21.86 17.19
C SER A 186 11.23 -21.58 15.97
N PRO A 187 9.96 -21.17 16.16
CA PRO A 187 9.06 -20.81 15.06
C PRO A 187 9.64 -19.84 14.02
N PRO A 188 10.37 -18.77 14.37
CA PRO A 188 10.97 -17.88 13.37
C PRO A 188 12.05 -18.55 12.51
N HIS A 189 12.73 -19.60 13.00
CA HIS A 189 13.67 -20.38 12.18
C HIS A 189 12.92 -21.12 11.07
N CYS A 190 11.80 -21.76 11.43
CA CYS A 190 10.94 -22.44 10.46
C CYS A 190 10.36 -21.47 9.43
N GLU A 191 9.92 -20.29 9.90
CA GLU A 191 9.38 -19.24 9.03
C GLU A 191 10.43 -18.70 8.07
N LEU A 192 11.67 -18.51 8.52
CA LEU A 192 12.77 -18.06 7.68
C LEU A 192 13.11 -19.10 6.59
N MET A 193 13.32 -20.37 6.98
CA MET A 193 13.63 -21.44 6.02
C MET A 193 12.49 -21.65 5.00
N ALA A 194 11.24 -21.65 5.46
CA ALA A 194 10.08 -21.76 4.58
C ALA A 194 9.92 -20.54 3.67
N GLY A 195 10.19 -19.34 4.20
CA GLY A 195 10.18 -18.09 3.45
C GLY A 195 11.24 -18.07 2.34
N HIS A 196 12.45 -18.55 2.64
CA HIS A 196 13.54 -18.68 1.67
C HIS A 196 13.18 -19.64 0.53
N LEU A 197 12.65 -20.82 0.87
CA LEU A 197 12.17 -21.79 -0.11
C LEU A 197 11.06 -21.22 -0.98
N ARG A 198 10.06 -20.55 -0.39
CA ARG A 198 8.98 -19.88 -1.11
C ARG A 198 9.53 -18.87 -2.10
N ASN A 199 10.42 -17.97 -1.66
CA ASN A 199 10.98 -16.92 -2.51
C ASN A 199 11.75 -17.49 -3.70
N ARG A 200 12.48 -18.60 -3.51
CA ARG A 200 13.14 -19.33 -4.61
C ARG A 200 12.17 -19.97 -5.60
N ILE A 201 11.06 -20.52 -5.14
CA ILE A 201 10.04 -21.15 -6.00
C ILE A 201 9.25 -20.10 -6.79
N THR A 202 8.90 -18.98 -6.15
CA THR A 202 8.07 -17.90 -6.72
C THR A 202 8.87 -16.86 -7.52
N ALA A 203 10.20 -16.97 -7.58
CA ALA A 203 11.02 -16.08 -8.39
C ALA A 203 10.66 -16.19 -9.87
N ASP A 204 10.66 -15.04 -10.57
CA ASP A 204 10.27 -14.92 -11.99
C ASP A 204 11.17 -15.77 -12.91
N GLY A 205 12.45 -15.96 -12.53
CA GLY A 205 13.43 -16.81 -13.22
C GLY A 205 13.51 -18.27 -12.77
N ALA A 206 12.64 -18.74 -11.87
CA ALA A 206 12.71 -20.11 -11.36
C ALA A 206 12.23 -21.13 -12.42
N HIS A 207 13.15 -21.96 -12.91
CA HIS A 207 12.84 -23.04 -13.86
C HIS A 207 11.98 -24.14 -13.21
N PHE A 208 11.27 -24.91 -14.05
CA PHE A 208 10.33 -25.95 -13.61
C PHE A 208 10.99 -27.01 -12.70
N GLU A 209 12.18 -27.50 -13.06
CA GLU A 209 12.90 -28.53 -12.29
C GLU A 209 13.24 -28.05 -10.89
N LEU A 210 13.75 -26.82 -10.75
CA LEU A 210 14.01 -26.20 -9.45
C LEU A 210 12.75 -26.17 -8.58
N ARG A 211 11.61 -25.73 -9.15
CA ARG A 211 10.33 -25.69 -8.42
C ARG A 211 9.92 -27.09 -7.97
N LEU A 212 10.01 -28.08 -8.86
CA LEU A 212 9.65 -29.47 -8.55
C LEU A 212 10.55 -30.06 -7.45
N HIS A 213 11.86 -29.88 -7.55
CA HIS A 213 12.84 -30.41 -6.60
C HIS A 213 12.66 -29.81 -5.20
N LEU A 214 12.44 -28.51 -5.10
CA LEU A 214 12.16 -27.84 -3.82
C LEU A 214 10.80 -28.26 -3.24
N ILE A 215 9.78 -28.48 -4.08
CA ILE A 215 8.49 -29.03 -3.63
C ILE A 215 8.65 -30.44 -3.04
N TYR A 216 9.51 -31.29 -3.61
CA TYR A 216 9.80 -32.60 -3.02
C TYR A 216 10.45 -32.51 -1.64
N LEU A 217 11.36 -31.56 -1.43
CA LEU A 217 11.93 -31.29 -0.11
C LEU A 217 10.86 -30.85 0.88
N ILE A 218 10.02 -29.88 0.51
CA ILE A 218 8.92 -29.40 1.36
C ILE A 218 7.98 -30.56 1.71
N ASN A 219 7.65 -31.39 0.73
CA ASN A 219 6.80 -32.55 0.94
C ASN A 219 7.41 -33.54 1.94
N ASP A 220 8.70 -33.85 1.85
CA ASP A 220 9.38 -34.78 2.77
C ASP A 220 9.42 -34.22 4.21
N VAL A 221 9.71 -32.92 4.36
CA VAL A 221 9.67 -32.22 5.65
C VAL A 221 8.27 -32.26 6.26
N LEU A 222 7.23 -31.95 5.48
CA LEU A 222 5.84 -31.96 5.95
C LEU A 222 5.37 -33.37 6.31
N HIS A 223 5.71 -34.39 5.52
CA HIS A 223 5.39 -35.79 5.83
C HIS A 223 6.03 -36.23 7.14
N HIS A 224 7.27 -35.82 7.40
CA HIS A 224 7.94 -36.09 8.66
C HIS A 224 7.22 -35.42 9.85
N CYS A 225 6.80 -34.16 9.68
CA CYS A 225 5.98 -33.46 10.68
C CYS A 225 4.63 -34.16 10.92
N SER A 226 3.94 -34.59 9.86
CA SER A 226 2.66 -35.31 9.96
C SER A 226 2.79 -36.67 10.63
N GLY A 227 3.89 -37.39 10.43
CA GLY A 227 4.17 -38.65 11.13
C GLY A 227 4.34 -38.47 12.64
N VAL A 228 4.89 -37.33 13.08
CA VAL A 228 5.02 -36.96 14.50
C VAL A 228 3.70 -36.43 15.07
N LEU A 229 2.90 -35.74 14.26
CA LEU A 229 1.56 -35.26 14.61
C LEU A 229 0.48 -36.34 14.57
N ALA A 230 0.72 -37.52 14.01
CA ALA A 230 -0.22 -38.64 14.03
C ALA A 230 -0.54 -39.15 15.47
N GLY A 231 0.21 -38.71 16.49
CA GLY A 231 -0.12 -38.89 17.90
C GLY A 231 -0.94 -37.76 18.54
N ARG A 232 -1.29 -36.70 17.79
CA ARG A 232 -2.11 -35.57 18.24
C ARG A 232 -3.27 -35.37 17.25
N PRO A 233 -4.54 -35.44 17.70
CA PRO A 233 -5.66 -35.21 16.78
C PRO A 233 -5.54 -33.82 16.16
N TRP A 234 -5.74 -33.76 14.85
CA TRP A 234 -5.85 -32.53 14.06
C TRP A 234 -6.82 -31.58 14.76
N ALA A 235 -6.32 -30.51 15.37
CA ALA A 235 -7.18 -29.43 15.83
C ALA A 235 -7.66 -28.69 14.58
N PRO A 236 -8.97 -28.62 14.30
CA PRO A 236 -9.46 -27.83 13.18
C PRO A 236 -9.01 -26.37 13.37
N LEU A 237 -8.50 -25.77 12.29
CA LEU A 237 -8.23 -24.34 12.25
C LEU A 237 -9.48 -23.58 12.72
N PRO A 238 -9.34 -22.55 13.57
CA PRO A 238 -10.48 -21.73 13.94
C PRO A 238 -11.10 -21.13 12.67
N PRO A 239 -12.44 -21.11 12.55
CA PRO A 239 -13.10 -20.50 11.41
C PRO A 239 -12.68 -19.03 11.33
N TRP A 240 -12.43 -18.57 10.10
CA TRP A 240 -12.10 -17.17 9.82
C TRP A 240 -13.15 -16.24 10.44
N PRO A 241 -12.75 -15.15 11.11
CA PRO A 241 -13.72 -14.18 11.61
C PRO A 241 -14.52 -13.62 10.44
N PRO A 242 -15.86 -13.50 10.56
CA PRO A 242 -16.68 -12.95 9.50
C PRO A 242 -16.27 -11.49 9.21
N PRO A 243 -16.38 -11.05 7.94
CA PRO A 243 -16.11 -9.66 7.60
C PRO A 243 -17.06 -8.72 8.37
N PRO A 244 -16.57 -7.58 8.88
CA PRO A 244 -17.42 -6.62 9.58
C PRO A 244 -18.38 -5.99 8.56
N GLY A 245 -19.66 -6.36 8.59
CA GLY A 245 -20.67 -5.68 7.76
C GLY A 245 -21.92 -6.45 7.36
N SER A 246 -22.09 -7.73 7.67
CA SER A 246 -23.37 -8.42 7.40
C SER A 246 -24.39 -8.15 8.50
N ALA A 247 -24.87 -6.89 8.58
CA ALA A 247 -26.12 -6.57 9.25
C ALA A 247 -27.26 -7.10 8.37
N VAL A 248 -27.78 -8.28 8.71
CA VAL A 248 -29.01 -8.82 8.13
C VAL A 248 -30.14 -7.86 8.51
N LEU A 249 -30.64 -7.12 7.52
CA LEU A 249 -31.90 -6.39 7.61
C LEU A 249 -33.04 -7.40 7.77
N SER A 250 -33.41 -7.70 9.01
CA SER A 250 -34.67 -8.37 9.31
C SER A 250 -35.83 -7.40 9.06
N SER A 251 -36.55 -7.60 7.96
CA SER A 251 -37.85 -6.96 7.72
C SER A 251 -38.91 -7.57 8.64
N PRO A 252 -39.70 -6.77 9.37
CA PRO A 252 -40.86 -7.27 10.11
C PRO A 252 -42.08 -7.41 9.20
N CYS A 253 -42.81 -8.51 9.37
CA CYS A 253 -44.21 -8.65 8.96
C CYS A 253 -45.14 -7.87 9.90
#